data_AF-A0A9R1XN61-F1
#
_entry.id   AF-A0A9R1XN61-F1
#
_cell.length_a   1.000
_cell.length_b   1.000
_cell.length_c   1.000
_cell.angle_alpha   90.00
_cell.angle_beta   90.00
_cell.angle_gamma   90.00
#
_symmetry.space_group_name_H-M   'P 1'
#
loop_
_entity.id
_entity.type
_entity.pdbx_description
1 polymer ?
#
loop_
_entity_poly.entity_id
_entity_poly.type
_entity_poly.pdbx_seq_one_letter_code
_entity_poly.pdbx_strand_id
1 'polypeptide(L)'
;MESFPNHELPKLNVLTHLSIVNCDSMDASFSGGLWPPTLCRLKIGGLKTPISKWDPQTFPTSLVVLSLHGGQSENVSNFSQLSHFPSSITSLEIYGFEKLESVSMGLQHLTSLQHLVIYKCLETIDLPDKLFPLLLSLKIRGCPNVTTQFSRPKISFLKHYFRKH
;
A
#
# COMPACT_ATOMS: atom_id res chain seq x y z
N MET A 1 11.90 -20.75 -15.07
CA MET A 1 11.02 -19.57 -15.07
C MET A 1 9.61 -20.10 -15.01
N GLU A 2 9.00 -20.12 -13.82
CA GLU A 2 7.56 -20.36 -13.71
C GLU A 2 6.88 -19.00 -13.67
N SER A 3 6.02 -18.73 -14.64
CA SER A 3 5.15 -17.56 -14.63
C SER A 3 4.13 -17.71 -13.50
N PHE A 4 3.78 -16.61 -12.85
CA PHE A 4 2.74 -16.63 -11.82
C PHE A 4 1.38 -17.00 -12.44
N PRO A 5 0.63 -17.97 -11.89
CA PRO A 5 -0.66 -18.40 -12.44
C PRO A 5 -1.78 -17.41 -12.10
N ASN A 6 -1.66 -16.17 -12.59
CA ASN A 6 -2.63 -15.08 -12.36
C ASN A 6 -4.06 -15.44 -12.81
N HIS A 7 -4.20 -16.27 -13.84
CA HIS A 7 -5.49 -16.73 -14.38
C HIS A 7 -6.22 -17.73 -13.48
N GLU A 8 -5.55 -18.32 -12.49
CA GLU A 8 -6.15 -19.23 -11.51
C GLU A 8 -6.67 -18.51 -10.27
N LEU A 9 -6.13 -17.33 -9.95
CA LEU A 9 -6.55 -16.54 -8.80
C LEU A 9 -8.06 -16.33 -8.69
N PRO A 10 -8.81 -16.03 -9.78
CA PRO A 10 -10.26 -15.82 -9.69
C PRO A 10 -11.03 -17.09 -9.31
N LYS A 11 -10.45 -18.28 -9.55
CA LYS A 11 -11.06 -19.57 -9.22
C LYS A 11 -10.93 -19.90 -7.74
N LEU A 12 -10.06 -19.22 -7.01
CA LEU A 12 -9.80 -19.45 -5.58
C LEU A 12 -10.87 -18.80 -4.70
N ASN A 13 -12.13 -19.20 -4.86
CA ASN A 13 -13.32 -18.62 -4.23
C ASN A 13 -13.42 -18.73 -2.69
N VAL A 14 -12.46 -19.40 -2.05
CA VAL A 14 -12.34 -19.49 -0.58
C VAL A 14 -11.11 -18.75 -0.05
N LEU A 15 -10.24 -18.26 -0.94
CA LEU A 15 -9.02 -17.60 -0.53
C LEU A 15 -9.35 -16.21 0.00
N THR A 16 -9.07 -16.01 1.28
CA THR A 16 -9.32 -14.74 2.00
C THR A 16 -8.04 -13.95 2.24
N HIS A 17 -6.89 -14.64 2.27
CA HIS A 17 -5.59 -14.07 2.56
C HIS A 17 -4.59 -14.51 1.49
N LEU A 18 -3.91 -13.55 0.86
CA LEU A 18 -2.88 -13.80 -0.14
C LEU A 18 -1.65 -12.95 0.18
N SER A 19 -0.46 -13.55 0.10
CA SER A 19 0.81 -12.89 0.34
C SER A 19 1.80 -13.25 -0.75
N ILE A 20 2.23 -12.26 -1.53
CA ILE A 20 3.21 -12.40 -2.62
C ILE A 20 4.26 -11.29 -2.43
N VAL A 21 5.27 -11.57 -1.61
CA VAL A 21 6.27 -10.57 -1.19
C VAL A 21 7.68 -11.10 -1.43
N ASN A 22 8.59 -10.26 -1.95
CA ASN A 22 9.99 -10.59 -2.23
C ASN A 22 10.16 -11.76 -3.22
N CYS A 23 9.38 -11.73 -4.30
CA CYS A 23 9.47 -12.70 -5.40
C CYS A 23 10.23 -12.08 -6.59
N ASP A 24 11.52 -11.80 -6.41
CA ASP A 24 12.37 -11.05 -7.35
C ASP A 24 12.63 -11.78 -8.68
N SER A 25 12.41 -13.09 -8.72
CA SER A 25 12.54 -13.90 -9.94
C SER A 25 11.24 -13.96 -10.76
N MET A 26 10.12 -13.53 -10.19
CA MET A 26 8.79 -13.71 -10.75
C MET A 26 8.41 -12.52 -11.62
N ASP A 27 8.23 -12.77 -12.92
CA ASP A 27 7.62 -11.80 -13.83
C ASP A 27 6.10 -11.91 -13.71
N ALA A 28 5.56 -11.25 -12.68
CA ALA A 28 4.13 -11.17 -12.46
C ALA A 28 3.61 -9.85 -13.02
N SER A 29 3.36 -9.82 -14.33
CA SER A 29 2.41 -8.87 -14.88
C SER A 29 1.02 -9.39 -14.51
N PHE A 30 0.43 -8.87 -13.43
CA PHE A 30 -0.96 -9.15 -13.06
C PHE A 30 -1.93 -8.47 -14.04
N SER A 31 -1.77 -8.71 -15.35
CA SER A 31 -2.54 -8.08 -16.42
C SER A 31 -4.03 -8.33 -16.19
N GLY A 32 -4.80 -7.24 -16.02
CA GLY A 32 -6.22 -7.25 -15.67
C GLY A 32 -6.54 -7.43 -14.18
N GLY A 33 -5.58 -7.88 -13.37
CA GLY A 33 -5.69 -7.92 -11.90
C GLY A 33 -6.93 -8.65 -11.40
N LEU A 34 -7.20 -9.86 -11.90
CA LEU A 34 -8.34 -10.64 -11.46
C LEU A 34 -7.96 -11.41 -10.19
N TRP A 35 -8.38 -10.88 -9.06
CA TRP A 35 -8.10 -11.43 -7.74
C TRP A 35 -9.22 -12.40 -7.30
N PRO A 36 -8.97 -13.27 -6.31
CA PRO A 36 -10.01 -14.09 -5.72
C PRO A 36 -11.14 -13.22 -5.16
N PRO A 37 -12.43 -13.52 -5.43
CA PRO A 37 -13.55 -12.63 -5.07
C PRO A 37 -13.74 -12.49 -3.55
N THR A 38 -13.29 -13.47 -2.76
CA THR A 38 -13.36 -13.47 -1.30
C THR A 38 -12.13 -12.88 -0.62
N LEU A 39 -11.16 -12.38 -1.40
CA LEU A 39 -9.89 -11.91 -0.86
C LEU A 39 -10.12 -10.67 0.02
N CYS A 40 -9.89 -10.82 1.32
CA CYS A 40 -10.04 -9.73 2.28
C CYS A 40 -8.72 -9.13 2.75
N ARG A 41 -7.61 -9.88 2.61
CA ARG A 41 -6.26 -9.40 2.93
C ARG A 41 -5.27 -9.73 1.82
N LEU A 42 -4.59 -8.70 1.33
CA LEU A 42 -3.53 -8.83 0.34
C LEU A 42 -2.24 -8.24 0.89
N LYS A 43 -1.16 -9.01 0.84
CA LYS A 43 0.21 -8.50 0.97
C LYS A 43 0.92 -8.71 -0.35
N ILE A 44 1.47 -7.66 -0.93
CA ILE A 44 2.10 -7.75 -2.23
C ILE A 44 3.26 -6.78 -2.40
N GLY A 45 4.32 -7.20 -3.10
CA GLY A 45 5.42 -6.33 -3.47
C GLY A 45 6.78 -7.01 -3.49
N GLY A 46 7.85 -6.25 -3.72
CA GLY A 46 9.19 -6.83 -3.91
C GLY A 46 9.21 -7.84 -5.05
N LEU A 47 8.68 -7.46 -6.22
CA LEU A 47 8.64 -8.33 -7.40
C LEU A 47 9.65 -7.85 -8.44
N LYS A 48 9.97 -8.73 -9.40
CA LYS A 48 10.80 -8.36 -10.55
C LYS A 48 10.23 -7.16 -11.30
N THR A 49 8.92 -7.21 -11.55
CA THR A 49 8.17 -6.14 -12.22
C THR A 49 7.59 -5.21 -11.16
N PRO A 50 8.04 -3.95 -11.10
CA PRO A 50 7.64 -3.01 -10.05
C PRO A 50 6.16 -2.66 -10.16
N ILE A 51 5.54 -2.34 -9.02
CA ILE A 51 4.12 -2.00 -8.89
C ILE A 51 3.76 -0.80 -9.78
N SER A 52 4.70 0.14 -9.95
CA SER A 52 4.57 1.28 -10.88
C SER A 52 4.25 0.90 -12.33
N LYS A 53 4.64 -0.30 -12.77
CA LYS A 53 4.49 -0.79 -14.15
C LYS A 53 3.31 -1.74 -14.33
N TRP A 54 2.53 -1.99 -13.29
CA TRP A 54 1.38 -2.86 -13.43
C TRP A 54 0.27 -2.16 -14.20
N ASP A 55 -0.43 -2.95 -15.02
CA ASP A 55 -1.70 -2.51 -15.60
C ASP A 55 -2.72 -2.21 -14.50
N PRO A 56 -3.78 -1.44 -14.78
CA PRO A 56 -4.88 -1.23 -13.85
C PRO A 56 -5.38 -2.54 -13.25
N GLN A 57 -5.45 -2.58 -11.92
CA GLN A 57 -5.81 -3.78 -11.16
C GLN A 57 -7.27 -3.69 -10.70
N THR A 58 -8.03 -4.79 -10.81
CA THR A 58 -9.42 -4.85 -10.35
C THR A 58 -9.53 -5.63 -9.05
N PHE A 59 -9.18 -4.98 -7.93
CA PHE A 59 -9.29 -5.59 -6.62
C PHE A 59 -10.76 -5.80 -6.21
N PRO A 60 -11.06 -6.86 -5.44
CA PRO A 60 -12.42 -7.17 -5.04
C PRO A 60 -12.86 -6.22 -3.93
N THR A 61 -14.14 -5.89 -3.87
CA THR A 61 -14.70 -5.02 -2.81
C THR A 61 -14.60 -5.64 -1.41
N SER A 62 -14.42 -6.96 -1.33
CA SER A 62 -14.14 -7.69 -0.10
C SER A 62 -12.76 -7.38 0.50
N LEU A 63 -11.86 -6.73 -0.26
CA LEU A 63 -10.52 -6.40 0.20
C LEU A 63 -10.56 -5.28 1.25
N VAL A 64 -10.13 -5.60 2.47
CA VAL A 64 -10.18 -4.71 3.63
C VAL A 64 -8.78 -4.31 4.10
N VAL A 65 -7.80 -5.21 3.92
CA VAL A 65 -6.42 -5.00 4.37
C VAL A 65 -5.46 -5.15 3.21
N LEU A 66 -4.64 -4.12 2.99
CA LEU A 66 -3.62 -4.11 1.97
C LEU A 66 -2.25 -3.78 2.58
N SER A 67 -1.25 -4.60 2.24
CA SER A 67 0.15 -4.34 2.57
C SER A 67 0.96 -4.28 1.28
N LEU A 68 1.58 -3.14 1.02
CA LEU A 68 2.43 -2.91 -0.14
C LEU A 68 3.90 -2.91 0.31
N HIS A 69 4.71 -3.68 -0.40
CA HIS A 69 6.15 -3.78 -0.15
C HIS A 69 6.92 -3.26 -1.36
N GLY A 70 7.77 -2.26 -1.14
CA GLY A 70 8.78 -1.86 -2.09
C GLY A 70 9.81 -2.98 -2.28
N GLY A 71 10.45 -2.99 -3.43
CA GLY A 71 11.60 -3.82 -3.75
C GLY A 71 12.74 -2.98 -4.29
N GLN A 72 13.91 -3.60 -4.53
CA GLN A 72 15.08 -2.92 -5.09
C GLN A 72 14.80 -2.30 -6.49
N SER A 73 13.84 -2.87 -7.22
CA SER A 73 13.40 -2.40 -8.54
C SER A 73 12.34 -1.29 -8.49
N GLU A 74 11.79 -0.99 -7.30
CA GLU A 74 10.65 -0.09 -7.15
C GLU A 74 11.11 1.37 -7.15
N ASN A 75 10.64 2.13 -8.14
CA ASN A 75 10.98 3.54 -8.33
C ASN A 75 9.72 4.41 -8.35
N VAL A 76 8.81 4.14 -7.41
CA VAL A 76 7.55 4.87 -7.27
C VAL A 76 7.80 6.12 -6.43
N SER A 77 7.67 7.30 -7.04
CA SER A 77 7.65 8.58 -6.32
C SER A 77 6.27 8.96 -5.81
N ASN A 78 5.21 8.49 -6.46
CA ASN A 78 3.85 8.70 -5.99
C ASN A 78 2.93 7.52 -6.24
N PHE A 79 1.91 7.40 -5.41
CA PHE A 79 0.96 6.29 -5.43
C PHE A 79 -0.27 6.51 -6.33
N SER A 80 -0.12 7.14 -7.48
CA SER A 80 -1.22 7.32 -8.45
C SER A 80 -1.86 6.00 -8.88
N GLN A 81 -1.09 4.91 -8.94
CA GLN A 81 -1.58 3.55 -9.20
C GLN A 81 -2.55 3.06 -8.12
N LEU A 82 -2.49 3.65 -6.92
CA LEU A 82 -3.40 3.29 -5.84
C LEU A 82 -4.83 3.83 -6.03
N SER A 83 -5.05 4.75 -6.98
CA SER A 83 -6.39 5.25 -7.31
C SER A 83 -7.37 4.15 -7.74
N HIS A 84 -6.87 2.97 -8.12
CA HIS A 84 -7.66 1.80 -8.49
C HIS A 84 -8.03 0.87 -7.31
N PHE A 85 -7.54 1.14 -6.09
CA PHE A 85 -7.92 0.32 -4.94
C PHE A 85 -9.35 0.62 -4.47
N PRO A 86 -10.07 -0.39 -3.93
CA PRO A 86 -11.43 -0.23 -3.48
C PRO A 86 -11.47 0.63 -2.22
N SER A 87 -12.50 1.48 -2.12
CA SER A 87 -12.73 2.33 -0.96
C SER A 87 -13.10 1.56 0.32
N SER A 88 -13.28 0.23 0.23
CA SER A 88 -13.52 -0.67 1.36
C SER A 88 -12.29 -0.94 2.22
N ILE A 89 -11.09 -0.57 1.76
CA ILE A 89 -9.86 -0.73 2.54
C ILE A 89 -9.95 0.08 3.83
N THR A 90 -9.83 -0.60 4.96
CA THR A 90 -9.78 0.03 6.29
C THR A 90 -8.36 0.06 6.87
N SER A 91 -7.47 -0.79 6.38
CA SER A 91 -6.08 -0.86 6.82
C SER A 91 -5.11 -0.92 5.64
N LEU A 92 -4.21 0.06 5.57
CA LEU A 92 -3.14 0.14 4.58
C LEU A 92 -1.78 0.16 5.26
N GLU A 93 -0.88 -0.69 4.77
CA GLU A 93 0.52 -0.72 5.20
C GLU A 93 1.43 -0.53 3.98
N ILE A 94 2.43 0.34 4.12
CA ILE A 94 3.40 0.69 3.07
C ILE A 94 4.80 0.48 3.65
N TYR A 95 5.58 -0.42 3.04
CA TYR A 95 6.91 -0.80 3.53
C TYR A 95 7.97 -0.59 2.46
N GLY A 96 9.08 0.06 2.79
CA GLY A 96 10.33 -0.05 2.02
C GLY A 96 10.32 0.58 0.64
N PHE A 97 9.45 1.56 0.37
CA PHE A 97 9.51 2.33 -0.88
C PHE A 97 10.52 3.46 -0.72
N GLU A 98 11.76 3.24 -1.18
CA GLU A 98 12.87 4.15 -0.94
C GLU A 98 12.67 5.53 -1.55
N LYS A 99 12.07 5.61 -2.74
CA LYS A 99 11.90 6.84 -3.52
C LYS A 99 10.51 7.48 -3.41
N LEU A 100 9.68 7.02 -2.47
CA LEU A 100 8.30 7.47 -2.34
C LEU A 100 8.24 8.86 -1.69
N GLU A 101 7.83 9.85 -2.49
CA GLU A 101 7.71 11.26 -2.08
C GLU A 101 6.27 11.63 -1.69
N SER A 102 5.26 10.97 -2.28
CA SER A 102 3.87 11.33 -2.00
C SER A 102 2.90 10.17 -2.09
N VAL A 103 2.01 10.08 -1.09
CA VAL A 103 0.86 9.16 -1.15
C VAL A 103 -0.46 9.91 -1.35
N SER A 104 -0.38 11.24 -1.49
CA SER A 104 -1.54 12.12 -1.44
C SER A 104 -2.53 11.89 -2.57
N MET A 105 -2.06 11.63 -3.80
CA MET A 105 -2.96 11.37 -4.93
C MET A 105 -3.58 9.96 -4.89
N GLY A 106 -2.86 9.01 -4.31
CA GLY A 106 -3.25 7.60 -4.30
C GLY A 106 -4.25 7.21 -3.24
N LEU A 107 -4.37 8.00 -2.17
CA LEU A 107 -5.18 7.62 -1.00
C LEU A 107 -6.42 8.49 -0.81
N GLN A 108 -6.62 9.53 -1.62
CA GLN A 108 -7.71 10.50 -1.46
C GLN A 108 -9.12 9.88 -1.56
N HIS A 109 -9.28 8.79 -2.30
CA HIS A 109 -10.56 8.10 -2.49
C HIS A 109 -10.83 7.01 -1.44
N LEU A 110 -9.86 6.68 -0.59
CA LEU A 110 -9.98 5.65 0.45
C LEU A 110 -10.71 6.20 1.68
N THR A 111 -12.01 6.47 1.52
CA THR A 111 -12.85 7.09 2.55
C THR A 111 -13.09 6.21 3.78
N SER A 112 -12.89 4.89 3.69
CA SER A 112 -13.03 3.97 4.82
C SER A 112 -11.71 3.71 5.57
N LEU A 113 -10.61 4.34 5.15
CA LEU A 113 -9.29 4.07 5.72
C LEU A 113 -9.22 4.55 7.18
N GLN A 114 -8.97 3.62 8.09
CA GLN A 114 -8.89 3.87 9.54
C GLN A 114 -7.47 3.67 10.07
N HIS A 115 -6.68 2.79 9.45
CA HIS A 115 -5.35 2.43 9.90
C HIS A 115 -4.35 2.62 8.76
N LEU A 116 -3.34 3.46 8.99
CA LEU A 116 -2.25 3.68 8.05
C LEU A 116 -0.90 3.42 8.73
N VAL A 117 -0.11 2.55 8.13
CA VAL A 117 1.27 2.26 8.55
C VAL A 117 2.21 2.57 7.40
N ILE A 118 3.25 3.36 7.66
CA ILE A 118 4.33 3.65 6.72
C ILE A 118 5.66 3.32 7.39
N TYR A 119 6.48 2.51 6.72
CA TYR A 119 7.70 1.98 7.31
C TYR A 119 8.86 1.99 6.31
N LYS A 120 10.03 2.51 6.72
CA LYS A 120 11.28 2.47 5.93
C LYS A 120 11.16 3.07 4.51
N CYS A 121 10.35 4.12 4.35
CA CYS A 121 10.39 4.95 3.14
C CYS A 121 11.40 6.08 3.35
N LEU A 122 12.40 6.20 2.47
CA LEU A 122 13.60 7.02 2.72
C LEU A 122 13.46 8.48 2.26
N GLU A 123 12.53 8.76 1.36
CA GLU A 123 12.21 10.12 0.95
C GLU A 123 11.22 10.82 1.89
N THR A 124 11.03 12.12 1.66
CA THR A 124 10.03 12.92 2.37
C THR A 124 8.64 12.54 1.88
N ILE A 125 7.76 12.06 2.77
CA ILE A 125 6.42 11.62 2.38
C ILE A 125 5.36 12.68 2.67
N ASP A 126 4.65 13.08 1.62
CA ASP A 126 3.44 13.90 1.69
C ASP A 126 2.16 13.07 1.86
N LEU A 127 1.48 13.25 3.00
CA LEU A 127 0.18 12.66 3.30
C LEU A 127 -0.98 13.63 2.99
N PRO A 128 -2.14 13.15 2.49
CA PRO A 128 -3.26 14.01 2.16
C PRO A 128 -4.07 14.39 3.41
N ASP A 129 -4.34 15.67 3.57
CA ASP A 129 -4.98 16.22 4.78
C ASP A 129 -6.36 15.62 5.09
N LYS A 130 -7.10 15.29 4.04
CA LYS A 130 -8.46 14.72 4.14
C LYS A 130 -8.50 13.35 4.85
N LEU A 131 -7.38 12.64 4.94
CA LEU A 131 -7.32 11.35 5.63
C LEU A 131 -7.21 11.49 7.15
N PHE A 132 -6.61 12.55 7.68
CA PHE A 132 -6.36 12.64 9.12
C PHE A 132 -7.63 12.56 9.99
N PRO A 133 -8.76 13.20 9.62
CA PRO A 133 -10.00 13.06 10.39
C PRO A 133 -10.60 11.64 10.35
N LEU A 134 -10.22 10.82 9.36
CA LEU A 134 -10.75 9.48 9.15
C LEU A 134 -9.90 8.40 9.85
N LEU A 135 -8.61 8.68 10.08
CA LEU A 135 -7.68 7.72 10.66
C LEU A 135 -7.86 7.58 12.18
N LEU A 136 -8.10 6.35 12.62
CA LEU A 136 -8.03 5.92 14.01
C LEU A 136 -6.58 5.64 14.45
N SER A 137 -5.70 5.27 13.51
CA SER A 137 -4.30 4.99 13.79
C SER A 137 -3.40 5.38 12.62
N LEU A 138 -2.35 6.14 12.93
CA LEU A 138 -1.25 6.44 12.01
C LEU A 138 0.07 6.02 12.65
N LYS A 139 0.83 5.17 11.97
CA LYS A 139 2.16 4.73 12.41
C LYS A 139 3.17 5.02 11.32
N ILE A 140 4.19 5.81 11.64
CA ILE A 140 5.31 6.08 10.72
C ILE A 140 6.62 5.76 11.43
N ARG A 141 7.46 4.89 10.85
CA ARG A 141 8.76 4.53 11.45
C ARG A 141 9.83 4.31 10.37
N GLY A 142 11.07 4.69 10.68
CA GLY A 142 12.18 4.53 9.73
C GLY A 142 12.04 5.41 8.49
N CYS A 143 11.23 6.46 8.54
CA CYS A 143 11.12 7.49 7.51
C CYS A 143 11.82 8.77 8.02
N PRO A 144 12.82 9.31 7.32
CA PRO A 144 13.62 10.41 7.83
C PRO A 144 12.85 11.72 7.85
N ASN A 145 11.98 11.96 6.87
CA ASN A 145 11.16 13.16 6.76
C ASN A 145 9.71 12.80 6.40
N VAL A 146 8.74 13.43 7.07
CA VAL A 146 7.31 13.31 6.74
C VAL A 146 6.74 14.71 6.81
N THR A 147 6.07 15.12 5.74
CA THR A 147 5.43 16.42 5.63
C THR A 147 3.92 16.24 5.51
N THR A 148 3.21 17.20 6.09
CA THR A 148 1.75 17.31 6.00
C THR A 148 1.46 18.72 5.51
N GLN A 149 0.40 18.91 4.73
CA GLN A 149 0.11 20.22 4.15
C GLN A 149 -0.29 21.25 5.24
N PHE A 150 -0.57 20.82 6.48
CA PHE A 150 -0.57 21.68 7.67
C PHE A 150 0.81 21.83 8.31
N SER A 151 1.38 23.03 8.20
CA SER A 151 2.31 23.57 9.18
C SER A 151 1.54 24.11 10.41
N ARG A 152 1.43 23.28 11.49
CA ARG A 152 1.27 23.63 12.95
C ARG A 152 0.47 22.56 13.77
N PRO A 153 0.61 22.54 15.11
CA PRO A 153 1.24 21.47 15.90
C PRO A 153 0.25 20.39 16.34
N LYS A 154 -0.11 19.43 15.48
CA LYS A 154 -0.85 18.22 15.93
C LYS A 154 -0.06 16.91 15.79
N ILE A 155 1.13 16.96 15.20
CA ILE A 155 2.01 15.79 15.07
C ILE A 155 2.87 15.57 16.35
N SER A 156 2.85 16.52 17.31
CA SER A 156 3.50 16.34 18.61
C SER A 156 2.90 15.21 19.45
N PHE A 157 1.66 14.79 19.18
CA PHE A 157 1.04 13.64 19.87
C PHE A 157 1.46 12.28 19.29
N LEU A 158 1.87 12.20 18.02
CA LEU A 158 2.26 10.93 17.39
C LEU A 158 3.74 10.58 17.61
N LYS A 159 4.60 11.57 17.93
CA LYS A 159 6.00 11.30 18.30
C LYS A 159 6.15 10.66 19.69
N HIS A 160 5.14 10.75 20.56
CA HIS A 160 5.26 10.30 21.95
C HIS A 160 4.86 8.82 22.18
N TYR A 161 4.17 8.17 21.24
CA TYR A 161 3.66 6.81 21.44
C TYR A 161 4.65 5.68 21.08
N PHE A 162 5.83 6.00 20.51
CA PHE A 162 6.76 4.99 20.01
C PHE A 162 8.17 5.00 20.62
N ARG A 163 8.35 5.69 21.75
CA ARG A 163 9.59 5.56 22.55
C ARG A 163 9.51 4.47 23.64
N LYS A 164 8.46 3.65 23.66
CA LYS A 164 8.41 2.44 24.49
C LYS A 164 7.89 1.28 23.64
N HIS A 165 8.79 0.38 23.30
CA HIS A 165 8.68 -1.04 22.93
C HIS A 165 9.77 -1.38 21.92
#